data_AF-A0A1Y2ECU2-F1
#
_entry.id   AF-A0A1Y2ECU2-F1
#
_cell.length_a   1.000
_cell.length_b   1.000
_cell.length_c   1.000
_cell.angle_alpha   90.00
_cell.angle_beta   90.00
_cell.angle_gamma   90.00
#
_symmetry.space_group_name_H-M   'P 1'
#
loop_
_entity.id
_entity.type
_entity.pdbx_description
1 polymer ?
#
loop_
_entity_poly.entity_id
_entity_poly.type
_entity_poly.pdbx_seq_one_letter_code
_entity_poly.pdbx_strand_id
1 'polypeptide(L)'
;MKFTLGLLFTSSLLLKNTKAVIPNCSDCSVYTTGKDGSLWGWENDSFCKIPSSCSNGSENNESNSTTNSSTKSIVENKNDNSKASNSPASDDKNNGNGNAICKSCVVTGTGGDGSLWGWEDNASCSIDKAKCEGKLEENDASGNDSSSSGTNDKVICNECMVTATGSDGSLWGWENQASCVIDKAKCNFDEKKPSQKPLERGPDGVLICSTCEYTRIDEDTTTWSTENGEDCRVIGSRCGINTTPHPWCNGCDVTGTGGDGALYGWENNGSCLINEITCKIVESTGNYVNVSSASVLKIISFKYVIASLAIIYFIRGF
;
A
#
# COMPACT_ATOMS: atom_id res chain seq x y z
N MET A 1 -14.94 56.98 10.38
CA MET A 1 -14.27 55.67 10.35
C MET A 1 -13.78 55.34 8.94
N LYS A 2 -12.69 55.97 8.45
CA LYS A 2 -12.12 55.70 7.10
C LYS A 2 -10.60 55.51 7.09
N PHE A 3 -9.94 55.39 8.24
CA PHE A 3 -8.47 55.37 8.33
C PHE A 3 -7.85 54.06 8.85
N THR A 4 -8.64 53.04 9.19
CA THR A 4 -8.12 51.81 9.83
C THR A 4 -7.87 50.64 8.87
N LEU A 5 -8.22 50.73 7.58
CA LEU A 5 -8.02 49.63 6.62
C LEU A 5 -6.65 49.64 5.92
N GLY A 6 -5.89 50.74 6.01
CA GLY A 6 -4.59 50.89 5.33
C GLY A 6 -3.41 50.21 6.05
N LEU A 7 -3.55 49.86 7.33
CA LEU A 7 -2.42 49.42 8.16
C LEU A 7 -2.24 47.89 8.20
N LEU A 8 -3.18 47.12 7.65
CA LEU A 8 -3.09 45.65 7.59
C LEU A 8 -2.40 45.13 6.31
N PHE A 9 -2.27 45.96 5.26
CA PHE A 9 -1.63 45.54 4.01
C PHE A 9 -0.10 45.72 4.00
N THR A 10 0.47 46.53 4.89
CA THR A 10 1.93 46.75 4.93
C THR A 10 2.68 45.72 5.76
N SER A 11 2.02 45.00 6.68
CA SER A 11 2.67 43.99 7.53
C SER A 11 2.98 42.67 6.81
N SER A 12 2.26 42.34 5.72
CA SER A 12 2.49 41.09 4.96
C SER A 12 3.70 41.14 4.02
N LEU A 13 4.35 42.30 3.86
CA LEU A 13 5.50 42.48 2.95
C LEU A 13 6.87 42.39 3.64
N LEU A 14 6.91 42.21 4.97
CA LEU A 14 8.15 42.13 5.76
C LEU A 14 8.67 40.70 6.03
N LEU A 15 8.00 39.65 5.53
CA LEU A 15 8.49 38.26 5.63
C LEU A 15 9.44 37.87 4.48
N LYS A 16 10.10 38.85 3.84
CA LYS A 16 11.11 38.56 2.81
C LYS A 16 12.45 38.24 3.46
N ASN A 17 12.90 37.00 3.24
CA ASN A 17 14.28 36.52 3.40
C ASN A 17 14.78 36.29 4.83
N THR A 18 14.15 35.37 5.57
CA THR A 18 14.94 34.61 6.54
C THR A 18 15.86 33.68 5.75
N LYS A 19 17.12 34.11 5.53
CA LYS A 19 18.17 33.21 5.06
C LYS A 19 18.28 32.11 6.12
N ALA A 20 17.89 30.89 5.77
CA ALA A 20 18.13 29.74 6.64
C ALA A 20 19.63 29.68 6.94
N VAL A 21 19.99 29.77 8.21
CA VAL A 21 21.36 29.57 8.65
C VAL A 21 21.59 28.07 8.65
N ILE A 22 22.21 27.58 7.59
CA ILE A 22 22.55 26.18 7.42
C ILE A 22 23.90 25.95 8.12
N PRO A 23 23.99 25.01 9.07
CA PRO A 23 25.25 24.71 9.75
C PRO A 23 26.27 24.06 8.79
N ASN A 24 27.56 24.25 9.07
CA ASN A 24 28.63 23.57 8.33
C ASN A 24 28.92 22.21 8.98
N CYS A 25 29.25 21.20 8.18
CA CYS A 25 29.72 19.90 8.69
C CYS A 25 31.13 20.03 9.27
N SER A 26 31.42 19.27 10.33
CA SER A 26 32.75 19.07 10.88
C SER A 26 33.51 17.95 10.16
N ASP A 27 32.79 16.95 9.64
CA ASP A 27 33.33 15.89 8.80
C ASP A 27 33.25 16.22 7.29
N CYS A 28 34.18 15.67 6.51
CA CYS A 28 34.27 15.81 5.05
C CYS A 28 33.55 14.70 4.28
N SER A 29 32.76 13.87 4.96
CA SER A 29 31.96 12.80 4.35
C SER A 29 30.84 13.37 3.48
N VAL A 30 30.99 13.25 2.16
CA VAL A 30 30.00 13.74 1.19
C VAL A 30 28.83 12.77 1.09
N TYR A 31 27.62 13.28 1.36
CA TYR A 31 26.37 12.56 1.16
C TYR A 31 25.74 12.89 -0.20
N THR A 32 25.73 14.17 -0.58
CA THR A 32 25.18 14.61 -1.88
C THR A 32 25.80 15.93 -2.35
N THR A 33 25.59 16.26 -3.62
CA THR A 33 26.10 17.48 -4.27
C THR A 33 24.93 18.30 -4.80
N GLY A 34 24.85 19.56 -4.38
CA GLY A 34 23.83 20.50 -4.82
C GLY A 34 24.03 20.93 -6.28
N LYS A 35 22.96 21.45 -6.90
CA LYS A 35 23.01 21.99 -8.27
C LYS A 35 23.98 23.17 -8.43
N ASP A 36 24.30 23.85 -7.34
CA ASP A 36 25.27 24.94 -7.25
C ASP A 36 26.72 24.44 -7.07
N GLY A 37 26.94 23.12 -7.04
CA GLY A 37 28.24 22.50 -6.78
C GLY A 37 28.62 22.47 -5.30
N SER A 38 27.75 22.92 -4.39
CA SER A 38 27.99 22.78 -2.96
C SER A 38 27.93 21.31 -2.54
N LEU A 39 28.89 20.86 -1.72
CA LEU A 39 28.89 19.53 -1.13
C LEU A 39 28.08 19.54 0.18
N TRP A 40 27.34 18.48 0.43
CA TRP A 40 26.45 18.34 1.59
C TRP A 40 26.70 17.03 2.31
N GLY A 41 26.62 17.08 3.65
CA GLY A 41 26.83 15.95 4.54
C GLY A 41 25.68 15.81 5.53
N TRP A 42 25.67 14.67 6.22
CA TRP A 42 24.73 14.39 7.31
C TRP A 42 25.52 14.20 8.60
N GLU A 43 25.32 15.08 9.57
CA GLU A 43 26.05 15.03 10.84
C GLU A 43 25.15 15.45 12.01
N ASN A 44 25.23 14.72 13.13
CA ASN A 44 24.42 14.96 14.33
C ASN A 44 22.92 15.08 14.02
N ASP A 45 22.38 14.16 13.21
CA ASP A 45 20.98 14.13 12.77
C ASP A 45 20.50 15.39 12.04
N SER A 46 21.42 16.12 11.41
CA SER A 46 21.12 17.34 10.67
C SER A 46 21.83 17.42 9.32
N PHE A 47 21.18 18.06 8.36
CA PHE A 47 21.77 18.35 7.06
C PHE A 47 22.70 19.56 7.18
N CYS A 48 23.95 19.40 6.76
CA CYS A 48 24.97 20.43 6.88
C CYS A 48 25.72 20.64 5.57
N LYS A 49 26.24 21.85 5.37
CA LYS A 49 27.05 22.20 4.19
C LYS A 49 28.51 21.84 4.46
N ILE A 50 29.14 21.08 3.56
CA ILE A 50 30.55 20.70 3.71
C ILE A 50 31.42 21.91 3.34
N PRO A 51 32.36 22.32 4.22
CA PRO A 51 33.22 23.47 3.96
C PRO A 51 34.17 23.18 2.79
N SER A 52 34.51 24.21 2.01
CA SER A 52 35.40 24.08 0.84
C SER A 52 36.80 23.59 1.19
N SER A 53 37.22 23.67 2.45
CA SER A 53 38.47 23.08 2.96
C SER A 53 38.55 21.57 2.76
N CYS A 54 37.41 20.87 2.77
CA CYS A 54 37.33 19.44 2.50
C CYS A 54 37.61 19.08 1.04
N SER A 55 37.51 20.04 0.12
CA SER A 55 37.64 19.79 -1.33
C SER A 55 39.09 19.79 -1.84
N ASN A 56 40.07 20.14 -1.00
CA ASN A 56 41.48 20.29 -1.41
C ASN A 56 42.37 19.11 -1.02
N GLY A 57 41.80 17.98 -0.58
CA GLY A 57 42.55 16.84 -0.04
C GLY A 57 42.81 15.67 -0.98
N SER A 58 42.60 15.81 -2.30
CA SER A 58 42.90 14.72 -3.24
C SER A 58 44.33 14.80 -3.77
N GLU A 59 45.30 14.53 -2.89
CA GLU A 59 46.55 13.90 -3.29
C GLU A 59 46.78 12.68 -2.39
N ASN A 60 46.42 11.52 -2.93
CA ASN A 60 46.93 10.19 -2.62
C ASN A 60 47.18 9.87 -1.15
N ASN A 61 46.21 9.26 -0.47
CA ASN A 61 46.52 8.16 0.43
C ASN A 61 45.32 7.21 0.56
N GLU A 62 45.45 6.07 -0.12
CA GLU A 62 44.60 4.90 -0.01
C GLU A 62 44.82 4.26 1.36
N SER A 63 44.00 4.62 2.34
CA SER A 63 43.96 3.92 3.64
C SER A 63 42.72 3.04 3.74
N ASN A 64 42.95 1.73 3.60
CA ASN A 64 42.03 0.67 3.97
C ASN A 64 41.47 0.90 5.39
N SER A 65 40.18 1.24 5.48
CA SER A 65 39.44 1.18 6.74
C SER A 65 38.39 0.08 6.66
N THR A 66 38.72 -1.06 7.27
CA THR A 66 37.81 -2.17 7.51
C THR A 66 36.83 -1.78 8.62
N THR A 67 35.59 -1.45 8.26
CA THR A 67 34.52 -1.15 9.21
C THR A 67 33.88 -2.45 9.68
N ASN A 68 34.28 -2.94 10.87
CA ASN A 68 33.58 -4.00 11.59
C ASN A 68 32.24 -3.46 12.14
N SER A 69 31.14 -3.78 11.46
CA SER A 69 29.77 -3.52 11.93
C SER A 69 29.42 -4.53 13.03
N SER A 70 29.44 -4.09 14.28
CA SER A 70 28.94 -4.86 15.42
C SER A 70 27.47 -4.51 15.66
N THR A 71 26.57 -5.37 15.22
CA THR A 71 25.12 -5.26 15.45
C THR A 71 24.81 -5.67 16.88
N LYS A 72 24.40 -4.71 17.72
CA LYS A 72 23.94 -4.95 19.09
C LYS A 72 22.43 -5.16 19.07
N SER A 73 22.00 -6.42 19.08
CA SER A 73 20.58 -6.82 19.19
C SER A 73 20.06 -6.57 20.61
N ILE A 74 18.98 -5.78 20.71
CA ILE A 74 18.20 -5.61 21.93
C ILE A 74 17.02 -6.58 21.85
N VAL A 75 17.02 -7.57 22.73
CA VAL A 75 15.93 -8.53 22.94
C VAL A 75 14.96 -7.93 23.96
N GLU A 76 13.75 -7.57 23.54
CA GLU A 76 12.64 -7.30 24.45
C GLU A 76 11.80 -8.58 24.64
N ASN A 77 11.86 -9.13 25.85
CA ASN A 77 10.94 -10.14 26.35
C ASN A 77 9.60 -9.50 26.72
N LYS A 78 8.51 -9.89 26.05
CA LYS A 78 7.16 -9.68 26.57
C LYS A 78 6.48 -11.03 26.81
N ASN A 79 6.24 -11.27 28.08
CA ASN A 79 5.64 -12.45 28.67
C ASN A 79 4.19 -12.06 28.98
N ASP A 80 3.22 -12.54 28.19
CA ASP A 80 1.81 -12.35 28.49
C ASP A 80 1.09 -13.71 28.55
N ASN A 81 0.50 -13.92 29.72
CA ASN A 81 -0.06 -15.16 30.22
C ASN A 81 -1.60 -15.03 30.16
N SER A 82 -2.25 -15.65 29.16
CA SER A 82 -3.70 -15.65 29.01
C SER A 82 -4.28 -17.06 28.81
N LYS A 83 -4.67 -17.62 29.95
CA LYS A 83 -5.81 -18.50 30.26
C LYS A 83 -6.53 -19.21 29.08
N ALA A 84 -6.37 -20.53 29.07
CA ALA A 84 -6.92 -21.49 28.12
C ALA A 84 -8.46 -21.57 28.07
N SER A 85 -8.99 -21.61 26.85
CA SER A 85 -10.30 -22.16 26.50
C SER A 85 -10.05 -23.44 25.70
N ASN A 86 -10.52 -24.58 26.20
CA ASN A 86 -10.37 -25.89 25.55
C ASN A 86 -11.25 -25.97 24.29
N SER A 87 -10.70 -25.57 23.15
CA SER A 87 -11.07 -26.12 21.84
C SER A 87 -10.06 -27.22 21.50
N PRO A 88 -10.47 -28.35 20.90
CA PRO A 88 -9.52 -29.35 20.42
C PRO A 88 -8.58 -28.66 19.43
N ALA A 89 -7.28 -28.67 19.73
CA ALA A 89 -6.25 -28.03 18.94
C ALA A 89 -6.33 -28.55 17.49
N SER A 90 -6.67 -27.67 16.55
CA SER A 90 -6.47 -27.95 15.13
C SER A 90 -4.97 -27.89 14.87
N ASP A 91 -4.37 -29.03 14.61
CA ASP A 91 -3.07 -29.08 13.94
C ASP A 91 -3.30 -28.66 12.47
N ASP A 92 -3.48 -27.35 12.24
CA ASP A 92 -3.65 -26.77 10.92
C ASP A 92 -2.31 -26.83 10.18
N LYS A 93 -2.07 -27.97 9.55
CA LYS A 93 -0.96 -28.13 8.62
C LYS A 93 -1.35 -27.44 7.31
N ASN A 94 -0.63 -26.37 6.98
CA ASN A 94 -0.68 -25.78 5.66
C ASN A 94 0.31 -26.51 4.73
N ASN A 95 -0.04 -26.64 3.45
CA ASN A 95 0.88 -27.13 2.44
C ASN A 95 1.95 -26.06 2.12
N GLY A 96 2.94 -26.39 1.27
CA GLY A 96 3.99 -25.45 0.87
C GLY A 96 3.49 -24.16 0.20
N ASN A 97 2.22 -24.12 -0.20
CA ASN A 97 1.56 -22.96 -0.82
C ASN A 97 0.69 -22.18 0.18
N GLY A 98 0.67 -22.56 1.47
CA GLY A 98 -0.12 -21.90 2.50
C GLY A 98 -1.59 -22.35 2.59
N ASN A 99 -2.03 -23.33 1.81
CA ASN A 99 -3.41 -23.83 1.85
C ASN A 99 -3.57 -24.86 2.97
N ALA A 100 -4.69 -24.82 3.70
CA ALA A 100 -5.01 -25.82 4.72
C ALA A 100 -5.09 -27.23 4.11
N ILE A 101 -4.57 -28.25 4.78
CA ILE A 101 -4.63 -29.65 4.34
C ILE A 101 -5.86 -30.34 4.96
N CYS A 102 -6.65 -31.03 4.13
CA CYS A 102 -7.84 -31.75 4.60
C CYS A 102 -7.47 -32.89 5.58
N LYS A 103 -8.33 -33.13 6.57
CA LYS A 103 -8.21 -34.24 7.53
C LYS A 103 -8.72 -35.53 6.91
N SER A 104 -9.79 -35.48 6.12
CA SER A 104 -10.31 -36.60 5.32
C SER A 104 -9.71 -36.63 3.90
N CYS A 105 -9.94 -37.74 3.23
CA CYS A 105 -9.51 -37.99 1.85
C CYS A 105 -10.67 -37.91 0.85
N VAL A 106 -11.76 -37.23 1.22
CA VAL A 106 -12.94 -37.06 0.36
C VAL A 106 -12.67 -35.94 -0.63
N VAL A 107 -12.47 -36.31 -1.90
CA VAL A 107 -12.27 -35.36 -2.99
C VAL A 107 -13.60 -34.74 -3.36
N THR A 108 -13.69 -33.42 -3.20
CA THR A 108 -14.85 -32.62 -3.60
C THR A 108 -14.62 -31.83 -4.89
N GLY A 109 -13.36 -31.64 -5.27
CA GLY A 109 -12.99 -30.95 -6.51
C GLY A 109 -11.56 -31.22 -6.94
N THR A 110 -11.28 -30.97 -8.22
CA THR A 110 -9.93 -31.02 -8.79
C THR A 110 -9.58 -29.65 -9.37
N GLY A 111 -8.47 -29.07 -8.92
CA GLY A 111 -7.95 -27.80 -9.42
C GLY A 111 -7.41 -27.94 -10.85
N GLY A 112 -7.27 -26.82 -11.55
CA GLY A 112 -6.74 -26.81 -12.93
C GLY A 112 -5.30 -27.29 -13.06
N ASP A 113 -4.55 -27.30 -11.96
CA ASP A 113 -3.19 -27.85 -11.83
C ASP A 113 -3.18 -29.36 -11.50
N GLY A 114 -4.35 -30.00 -11.40
CA GLY A 114 -4.50 -31.40 -11.00
C GLY A 114 -4.37 -31.63 -9.49
N SER A 115 -4.39 -30.56 -8.68
CA SER A 115 -4.48 -30.65 -7.22
C SER A 115 -5.87 -31.14 -6.81
N LEU A 116 -5.94 -31.99 -5.78
CA LEU A 116 -7.21 -32.47 -5.23
C LEU A 116 -7.63 -31.55 -4.07
N TRP A 117 -8.91 -31.23 -4.01
CA TRP A 117 -9.48 -30.34 -3.02
C TRP A 117 -10.65 -31.03 -2.30
N GLY A 118 -10.77 -30.73 -1.01
CA GLY A 118 -11.83 -31.17 -0.12
C GLY A 118 -12.54 -29.97 0.51
N TRP A 119 -13.67 -30.22 1.16
CA TRP A 119 -14.37 -29.22 1.99
C TRP A 119 -14.60 -29.78 3.39
N GLU A 120 -13.95 -29.18 4.38
CA GLU A 120 -14.01 -29.63 5.78
C GLU A 120 -14.02 -28.42 6.72
N ASP A 121 -14.69 -28.56 7.86
CA ASP A 121 -14.75 -27.50 8.88
C ASP A 121 -15.17 -26.12 8.32
N ASN A 122 -16.08 -26.12 7.33
CA ASN A 122 -16.56 -24.93 6.59
C ASN A 122 -15.49 -24.16 5.81
N ALA A 123 -14.40 -24.81 5.41
CA ALA A 123 -13.37 -24.22 4.57
C ALA A 123 -12.93 -25.18 3.44
N SER A 124 -12.41 -24.62 2.36
CA SER A 124 -11.72 -25.40 1.34
C SER A 124 -10.33 -25.81 1.84
N CYS A 125 -9.94 -27.03 1.54
CA CYS A 125 -8.65 -27.57 1.92
C CYS A 125 -8.06 -28.40 0.77
N SER A 126 -6.74 -28.49 0.73
CA SER A 126 -6.00 -29.28 -0.24
C SER A 126 -5.83 -30.71 0.27
N ILE A 127 -6.08 -31.70 -0.58
CA ILE A 127 -5.92 -33.11 -0.23
C ILE A 127 -4.49 -33.53 -0.55
N ASP A 128 -3.78 -33.97 0.48
CA ASP A 128 -2.45 -34.53 0.35
C ASP A 128 -2.53 -35.95 -0.25
N LYS A 129 -2.16 -36.07 -1.54
CA LYS A 129 -2.16 -37.33 -2.29
C LYS A 129 -1.35 -38.43 -1.59
N ALA A 130 -0.23 -38.09 -0.96
CA ALA A 130 0.63 -39.08 -0.30
C ALA A 130 -0.02 -39.59 1.00
N LYS A 131 -0.70 -38.71 1.74
CA LYS A 131 -1.44 -39.10 2.96
C LYS A 131 -2.71 -39.90 2.65
N CYS A 132 -3.30 -39.67 1.48
CA CYS A 132 -4.55 -40.27 1.05
C CYS A 132 -4.40 -41.44 0.07
N GLU A 133 -3.17 -41.87 -0.22
CA GLU A 133 -2.91 -42.98 -1.12
C GLU A 133 -3.60 -44.27 -0.62
N GLY A 134 -4.46 -44.85 -1.46
CA GLY A 134 -5.29 -46.02 -1.13
C GLY A 134 -6.56 -45.75 -0.32
N LYS A 135 -6.87 -44.48 0.00
CA LYS A 135 -8.08 -44.06 0.75
C LYS A 135 -8.89 -42.97 0.03
N LEU A 136 -8.58 -42.70 -1.23
CA LEU A 136 -9.41 -41.84 -2.06
C LEU A 136 -10.70 -42.61 -2.34
N GLU A 137 -11.72 -42.37 -1.52
CA GLU A 137 -13.07 -42.73 -1.85
C GLU A 137 -13.50 -41.77 -2.97
N GLU A 138 -13.46 -42.26 -4.21
CA GLU A 138 -14.26 -41.67 -5.27
C GLU A 138 -15.71 -41.86 -4.85
N ASN A 139 -16.30 -40.79 -4.31
CA ASN A 139 -17.75 -40.71 -4.24
C ASN A 139 -18.24 -40.64 -5.69
N ASP A 140 -18.42 -41.81 -6.29
CA ASP A 140 -19.24 -41.98 -7.47
C ASP A 140 -20.61 -41.43 -7.09
N ALA A 141 -20.90 -40.21 -7.55
CA ALA A 141 -22.19 -39.56 -7.45
C ALA A 141 -23.20 -40.31 -8.35
N SER A 142 -23.45 -41.58 -8.03
CA SER A 142 -24.49 -42.41 -8.62
C SER A 142 -25.75 -42.22 -7.80
N GLY A 143 -26.65 -41.35 -8.28
CA GLY A 143 -28.03 -41.34 -7.80
C GLY A 143 -28.68 -39.97 -7.65
N ASN A 144 -28.86 -39.24 -8.75
CA ASN A 144 -30.22 -39.03 -9.28
C ASN A 144 -30.18 -38.31 -10.63
N ASP A 145 -30.81 -38.96 -11.60
CA ASP A 145 -31.16 -38.43 -12.91
C ASP A 145 -31.76 -37.02 -12.80
N SER A 146 -31.12 -36.03 -13.44
CA SER A 146 -31.66 -35.33 -14.62
C SER A 146 -30.99 -33.96 -14.86
N SER A 147 -29.91 -33.92 -15.64
CA SER A 147 -29.83 -33.04 -16.83
C SER A 147 -28.61 -33.29 -17.70
N SER A 148 -28.91 -33.54 -18.98
CA SER A 148 -28.12 -33.31 -20.19
C SER A 148 -26.63 -33.70 -20.23
N SER A 149 -26.43 -34.88 -20.81
CA SER A 149 -25.23 -35.35 -21.53
C SER A 149 -24.91 -34.49 -22.76
N GLY A 150 -23.66 -34.09 -22.90
CA GLY A 150 -23.14 -33.22 -23.97
C GLY A 150 -21.69 -32.73 -23.78
N THR A 151 -20.73 -33.65 -23.61
CA THR A 151 -19.25 -33.43 -23.69
C THR A 151 -18.66 -32.49 -22.62
N ASN A 152 -17.94 -33.07 -21.66
CA ASN A 152 -17.34 -32.37 -20.52
C ASN A 152 -18.35 -31.55 -19.69
N ASP A 153 -19.55 -32.11 -19.46
CA ASP A 153 -20.66 -31.41 -18.80
C ASP A 153 -20.30 -31.03 -17.36
N LYS A 154 -19.93 -29.77 -17.17
CA LYS A 154 -19.84 -29.17 -15.85
C LYS A 154 -21.27 -29.12 -15.28
N VAL A 155 -21.50 -29.74 -14.12
CA VAL A 155 -22.80 -29.70 -13.42
C VAL A 155 -23.19 -28.24 -13.16
N ILE A 156 -24.40 -27.81 -13.54
CA ILE A 156 -24.86 -26.43 -13.34
C ILE A 156 -25.58 -26.28 -11.98
N CYS A 157 -25.24 -25.25 -11.21
CA CYS A 157 -25.89 -24.97 -9.93
C CYS A 157 -27.36 -24.56 -10.09
N ASN A 158 -28.21 -24.97 -9.16
CA ASN A 158 -29.61 -24.56 -9.10
C ASN A 158 -29.78 -23.19 -8.44
N GLU A 159 -29.02 -22.93 -7.38
CA GLU A 159 -28.91 -21.66 -6.70
C GLU A 159 -27.73 -20.83 -7.25
N CYS A 160 -27.72 -19.56 -6.89
CA CYS A 160 -26.78 -18.56 -7.41
C CYS A 160 -25.72 -18.17 -6.37
N MET A 161 -25.43 -19.06 -5.43
CA MET A 161 -24.48 -18.81 -4.35
C MET A 161 -23.05 -19.11 -4.82
N VAL A 162 -22.29 -18.06 -5.14
CA VAL A 162 -20.87 -18.16 -5.53
C VAL A 162 -20.02 -18.49 -4.30
N THR A 163 -19.32 -19.60 -4.35
CA THR A 163 -18.36 -20.06 -3.33
C THR A 163 -16.90 -19.94 -3.79
N ALA A 164 -16.67 -19.98 -5.11
CA ALA A 164 -15.35 -19.79 -5.71
C ALA A 164 -15.45 -19.18 -7.11
N THR A 165 -14.37 -18.56 -7.58
CA THR A 165 -14.23 -18.06 -8.96
C THR A 165 -13.04 -18.78 -9.60
N GLY A 166 -13.29 -19.45 -10.73
CA GLY A 166 -12.25 -20.12 -11.50
C GLY A 166 -11.33 -19.12 -12.20
N SER A 167 -10.13 -19.57 -12.58
CA SER A 167 -9.16 -18.77 -13.34
C SER A 167 -9.67 -18.36 -14.73
N ASP A 168 -10.64 -19.08 -15.27
CA ASP A 168 -11.36 -18.78 -16.51
C ASP A 168 -12.49 -17.75 -16.33
N GLY A 169 -12.68 -17.24 -15.11
CA GLY A 169 -13.79 -16.33 -14.77
C GLY A 169 -15.15 -17.04 -14.65
N SER A 170 -15.17 -18.38 -14.63
CA SER A 170 -16.37 -19.15 -14.27
C SER A 170 -16.67 -18.99 -12.78
N LEU A 171 -17.95 -18.88 -12.43
CA LEU A 171 -18.40 -18.83 -11.04
C LEU A 171 -18.76 -20.25 -10.61
N TRP A 172 -18.32 -20.67 -9.42
CA TRP A 172 -18.53 -22.01 -8.89
C TRP A 172 -19.31 -21.96 -7.59
N GLY A 173 -20.25 -22.88 -7.44
CA GLY A 173 -21.06 -23.11 -6.25
C GLY A 173 -20.86 -24.51 -5.69
N TRP A 174 -21.41 -24.74 -4.50
CA TRP A 174 -21.43 -26.04 -3.85
C TRP A 174 -22.87 -26.42 -3.53
N GLU A 175 -23.41 -27.41 -4.22
CA GLU A 175 -24.79 -27.87 -4.07
C GLU A 175 -24.86 -29.38 -4.13
N ASN A 176 -25.77 -29.98 -3.34
CA ASN A 176 -25.98 -31.42 -3.32
C ASN A 176 -24.67 -32.23 -3.14
N GLN A 177 -23.75 -31.71 -2.30
CA GLN A 177 -22.44 -32.31 -2.02
C GLN A 177 -21.50 -32.41 -3.23
N ALA A 178 -21.72 -31.60 -4.27
CA ALA A 178 -20.84 -31.53 -5.44
C ALA A 178 -20.53 -30.08 -5.83
N SER A 179 -19.38 -29.89 -6.48
CA SER A 179 -19.05 -28.61 -7.12
C SER A 179 -19.87 -28.45 -8.39
N CYS A 180 -20.47 -27.28 -8.57
CA CYS A 180 -21.23 -26.95 -9.77
C CYS A 180 -20.83 -25.58 -10.32
N VAL A 181 -21.02 -25.36 -11.62
CA VAL A 181 -20.81 -24.08 -12.28
C VAL A 181 -22.09 -23.28 -12.26
N ILE A 182 -21.99 -22.03 -11.87
CA ILE A 182 -23.13 -21.12 -11.80
C ILE A 182 -23.37 -20.53 -13.18
N ASP A 183 -24.58 -20.74 -13.70
CA ASP A 183 -25.02 -20.12 -14.95
C ASP A 183 -25.30 -18.63 -14.72
N LYS A 184 -24.40 -17.79 -15.27
CA LYS A 184 -24.48 -16.33 -15.16
C LYS A 184 -25.81 -15.77 -15.69
N ALA A 185 -26.33 -16.35 -16.77
CA ALA A 185 -27.57 -15.90 -17.39
C ALA A 185 -28.78 -16.27 -16.52
N LYS A 186 -28.82 -17.51 -16.02
CA LYS A 186 -29.89 -17.97 -15.11
C LYS A 186 -29.93 -17.17 -13.81
N CYS A 187 -28.76 -16.83 -13.28
CA CYS A 187 -28.63 -16.13 -12.01
C CYS A 187 -28.77 -14.61 -12.11
N ASN A 188 -29.02 -14.08 -13.31
CA ASN A 188 -29.01 -12.65 -13.57
C ASN A 188 -27.77 -11.97 -12.96
N PHE A 189 -26.63 -12.67 -13.00
CA PHE A 189 -25.34 -12.01 -12.98
C PHE A 189 -25.26 -11.33 -14.35
N ASP A 190 -25.99 -10.21 -14.48
CA ASP A 190 -25.61 -9.19 -15.42
C ASP A 190 -24.11 -9.06 -15.23
N GLU A 191 -23.35 -9.36 -16.28
CA GLU A 191 -22.01 -8.86 -16.37
C GLU A 191 -22.16 -7.36 -16.20
N LYS A 192 -22.10 -6.89 -14.95
CA LYS A 192 -21.57 -5.58 -14.66
C LYS A 192 -20.21 -5.69 -15.29
N LYS A 193 -20.13 -5.33 -16.60
CA LYS A 193 -18.90 -4.99 -17.29
C LYS A 193 -18.14 -4.29 -16.21
N PRO A 194 -17.05 -4.88 -15.68
CA PRO A 194 -16.41 -4.40 -14.47
C PRO A 194 -16.31 -2.91 -14.70
N SER A 195 -17.10 -2.13 -13.93
CA SER A 195 -17.42 -0.76 -14.32
C SER A 195 -16.08 -0.14 -14.57
N GLN A 196 -15.74 0.09 -15.85
CA GLN A 196 -14.37 0.39 -16.22
C GLN A 196 -14.15 1.73 -15.58
N LYS A 197 -13.51 1.70 -14.41
CA LYS A 197 -13.23 2.89 -13.65
C LYS A 197 -12.48 3.77 -14.64
N PRO A 198 -12.94 5.00 -14.88
CA PRO A 198 -12.31 5.87 -15.85
C PRO A 198 -10.81 5.82 -15.61
N LEU A 199 -10.05 5.46 -16.65
CA LEU A 199 -8.61 5.36 -16.56
C LEU A 199 -8.07 6.69 -16.04
N GLU A 200 -7.47 6.66 -14.86
CA GLU A 200 -6.99 7.86 -14.20
C GLU A 200 -5.69 8.29 -14.89
N ARG A 201 -5.58 9.56 -15.22
CA ARG A 201 -4.38 10.12 -15.85
C ARG A 201 -3.83 11.23 -14.98
N GLY A 202 -2.51 11.31 -14.92
CA GLY A 202 -1.80 12.42 -14.31
C GLY A 202 -2.07 13.73 -15.06
N PRO A 203 -1.67 14.88 -14.49
CA PRO A 203 -1.75 16.19 -15.16
C PRO A 203 -0.99 16.26 -16.50
N ASP A 204 0.00 15.39 -16.68
CA ASP A 204 0.81 15.20 -17.89
C ASP A 204 0.15 14.26 -18.92
N GLY A 205 -1.04 13.74 -18.62
CA GLY A 205 -1.77 12.82 -19.50
C GLY A 205 -1.29 11.37 -19.42
N VAL A 206 -0.29 11.05 -18.61
CA VAL A 206 0.21 9.68 -18.44
C VAL A 206 -0.79 8.85 -17.64
N LEU A 207 -1.03 7.60 -18.05
CA LEU A 207 -1.90 6.67 -17.34
C LEU A 207 -1.36 6.39 -15.94
N ILE A 208 -2.21 6.39 -14.91
CA ILE A 208 -1.85 5.93 -13.57
C ILE A 208 -2.29 4.47 -13.45
N CYS A 209 -1.36 3.59 -13.08
CA CYS A 209 -1.64 2.16 -12.96
C CYS A 209 -2.69 1.91 -11.87
N SER A 210 -3.61 1.00 -12.14
CA SER A 210 -4.57 0.48 -11.17
C SER A 210 -3.95 -0.54 -10.21
N THR A 211 -2.84 -1.14 -10.60
CA THR A 211 -2.06 -2.10 -9.80
C THR A 211 -0.81 -1.45 -9.19
N CYS A 212 -0.30 -2.08 -8.12
CA CYS A 212 0.92 -1.67 -7.44
C CYS A 212 2.17 -2.42 -7.89
N GLU A 213 2.06 -3.18 -8.98
CA GLU A 213 3.17 -3.93 -9.57
C GLU A 213 3.88 -3.04 -10.58
N TYR A 214 5.16 -2.73 -10.33
CA TYR A 214 6.01 -1.98 -11.24
C TYR A 214 7.04 -2.91 -11.90
N THR A 215 7.37 -2.64 -13.15
CA THR A 215 8.35 -3.40 -13.93
C THR A 215 9.68 -2.67 -14.09
N ARG A 216 9.69 -1.34 -13.93
CA ARG A 216 10.90 -0.50 -14.00
C ARG A 216 10.83 0.69 -13.05
N ILE A 217 12.01 1.20 -12.70
CA ILE A 217 12.21 2.43 -11.92
C ILE A 217 13.16 3.30 -12.73
N ASP A 218 12.77 4.54 -13.01
CA ASP A 218 13.62 5.50 -13.73
C ASP A 218 14.59 6.22 -12.77
N GLU A 219 15.55 6.96 -13.31
CA GLU A 219 16.57 7.69 -12.52
C GLU A 219 15.98 8.73 -11.56
N ASP A 220 14.80 9.26 -11.89
CA ASP A 220 14.06 10.22 -11.05
C ASP A 220 13.21 9.55 -9.96
N THR A 221 13.38 8.24 -9.76
CA THR A 221 12.66 7.36 -8.83
C THR A 221 11.20 7.07 -9.19
N THR A 222 10.73 7.53 -10.36
CA THR A 222 9.39 7.21 -10.87
C THR A 222 9.28 5.73 -11.18
N THR A 223 8.26 5.08 -10.65
CA THR A 223 7.96 3.68 -10.92
C THR A 223 6.94 3.53 -12.04
N TRP A 224 7.18 2.60 -12.96
CA TRP A 224 6.34 2.38 -14.14
C TRP A 224 5.94 0.92 -14.29
N SER A 225 4.79 0.70 -14.93
CA SER A 225 4.28 -0.60 -15.36
C SER A 225 3.59 -0.48 -16.71
N THR A 226 2.93 -1.54 -17.17
CA THR A 226 2.17 -1.55 -18.42
C THR A 226 0.76 -2.06 -18.16
N GLU A 227 -0.25 -1.25 -18.42
CA GLU A 227 -1.66 -1.61 -18.29
C GLU A 227 -2.39 -1.30 -19.60
N ASN A 228 -3.18 -2.27 -20.09
CA ASN A 228 -3.91 -2.17 -21.35
C ASN A 228 -3.02 -1.84 -22.58
N GLY A 229 -1.75 -2.24 -22.55
CA GLY A 229 -0.79 -1.99 -23.63
C GLY A 229 -0.21 -0.57 -23.66
N GLU A 230 -0.49 0.26 -22.64
CA GLU A 230 0.09 1.58 -22.45
C GLU A 230 1.00 1.59 -21.22
N ASP A 231 2.08 2.36 -21.27
CA ASP A 231 2.89 2.64 -20.08
C ASP A 231 2.06 3.42 -19.06
N CYS A 232 2.08 2.96 -17.83
CA CYS A 232 1.40 3.61 -16.72
C CYS A 232 2.37 3.86 -15.57
N ARG A 233 2.12 4.95 -14.83
CA ARG A 233 2.87 5.32 -13.63
C ARG A 233 2.27 4.62 -12.43
N VAL A 234 3.09 3.88 -11.69
CA VAL A 234 2.74 3.33 -10.38
C VAL A 234 3.06 4.40 -9.35
N ILE A 235 2.09 4.79 -8.51
CA ILE A 235 2.31 5.85 -7.52
C ILE A 235 2.66 5.24 -6.17
N GLY A 236 3.90 5.41 -5.75
CA GLY A 236 4.44 4.81 -4.53
C GLY A 236 3.61 5.10 -3.28
N SER A 237 3.12 6.34 -3.11
CA SER A 237 2.26 6.75 -1.99
C SER A 237 0.94 5.97 -1.91
N ARG A 238 0.39 5.52 -3.04
CA ARG A 238 -0.82 4.69 -3.11
C ARG A 238 -0.57 3.22 -2.88
N CYS A 239 0.67 2.79 -3.08
CA CYS A 239 1.08 1.39 -3.05
C CYS A 239 1.88 1.01 -1.81
N GLY A 240 2.18 1.98 -0.93
CA GLY A 240 3.05 1.75 0.21
C GLY A 240 4.50 1.45 -0.18
N ILE A 241 4.90 1.88 -1.38
CA ILE A 241 6.25 1.72 -1.91
C ILE A 241 6.95 3.08 -1.83
N ASN A 242 8.14 3.11 -1.25
CA ASN A 242 8.95 4.32 -1.20
C ASN A 242 10.27 4.11 -1.94
N THR A 243 10.32 4.60 -3.17
CA THR A 243 11.53 4.64 -4.00
C THR A 243 12.28 5.96 -3.85
N THR A 244 11.69 6.94 -3.18
CA THR A 244 12.25 8.28 -3.02
C THR A 244 13.25 8.32 -1.84
N PRO A 245 14.16 9.31 -1.80
CA PRO A 245 15.03 9.52 -0.64
C PRO A 245 14.29 10.10 0.57
N HIS A 246 13.02 10.50 0.42
CA HIS A 246 12.24 11.09 1.50
C HIS A 246 11.59 10.00 2.36
N PRO A 247 11.66 10.07 3.71
CA PRO A 247 10.99 9.10 4.57
C PRO A 247 9.47 9.23 4.49
N TRP A 248 8.73 8.23 4.99
CA TRP A 248 7.29 8.36 5.18
C TRP A 248 6.96 9.40 6.26
N CYS A 249 5.91 10.19 6.05
CA CYS A 249 5.33 11.03 7.09
C CYS A 249 4.62 10.16 8.14
N ASN A 250 4.66 10.59 9.40
CA ASN A 250 3.89 9.98 10.48
C ASN A 250 2.43 10.45 10.45
N GLY A 251 2.21 11.70 10.06
CA GLY A 251 0.93 12.34 9.85
C GLY A 251 0.48 12.27 8.39
N CYS A 252 -0.74 12.76 8.17
CA CYS A 252 -1.44 12.72 6.89
C CYS A 252 -1.69 14.12 6.32
N ASP A 253 -0.94 15.12 6.81
CA ASP A 253 -1.07 16.51 6.40
C ASP A 253 -0.32 16.73 5.09
N VAL A 254 -1.07 16.71 3.99
CA VAL A 254 -0.54 16.95 2.64
C VAL A 254 -0.19 18.43 2.49
N THR A 255 1.08 18.71 2.25
CA THR A 255 1.60 20.07 1.98
C THR A 255 1.94 20.29 0.51
N GLY A 256 2.06 19.23 -0.28
CA GLY A 256 2.33 19.30 -1.72
C GLY A 256 2.06 18.01 -2.47
N THR A 257 2.08 18.09 -3.80
CA THR A 257 1.96 16.94 -4.71
C THR A 257 3.14 16.97 -5.67
N GLY A 258 3.86 15.86 -5.77
CA GLY A 258 4.99 15.70 -6.69
C GLY A 258 4.55 15.65 -8.15
N GLY A 259 5.50 15.78 -9.07
CA GLY A 259 5.23 15.66 -10.52
C GLY A 259 4.79 14.25 -10.92
N ASP A 260 5.20 13.25 -10.15
CA ASP A 260 4.78 11.85 -10.21
C ASP A 260 3.35 11.64 -9.71
N GLY A 261 2.73 12.64 -9.07
CA GLY A 261 1.41 12.56 -8.45
C GLY A 261 1.44 12.05 -7.01
N ALA A 262 2.62 11.76 -6.44
CA ALA A 262 2.73 11.34 -5.05
C ALA A 262 2.45 12.51 -4.10
N LEU A 263 1.85 12.21 -2.95
CA LEU A 263 1.53 13.22 -1.94
C LEU A 263 2.69 13.40 -0.96
N TYR A 264 3.05 14.65 -0.67
CA TYR A 264 4.13 15.01 0.23
C TYR A 264 3.64 15.83 1.41
N GLY A 265 4.22 15.57 2.58
CA GLY A 265 4.05 16.33 3.81
C GLY A 265 5.35 17.00 4.25
N TRP A 266 5.28 17.74 5.35
CA TRP A 266 6.43 18.36 5.99
C TRP A 266 6.45 18.03 7.48
N GLU A 267 7.40 17.18 7.90
CA GLU A 267 7.57 16.74 9.27
C GLU A 267 9.05 16.69 9.65
N ASN A 268 9.36 16.85 10.93
CA ASN A 268 10.74 16.77 11.44
C ASN A 268 11.74 17.64 10.65
N ASN A 269 11.28 18.83 10.22
CA ASN A 269 12.07 19.79 9.44
C ASN A 269 12.53 19.29 8.06
N GLY A 270 11.83 18.33 7.47
CA GLY A 270 12.09 17.83 6.13
C GLY A 270 10.81 17.42 5.38
N SER A 271 10.95 17.26 4.05
CA SER A 271 9.91 16.69 3.22
C SER A 271 9.80 15.19 3.48
N CYS A 272 8.57 14.70 3.55
CA CYS A 272 8.25 13.29 3.71
C CYS A 272 7.15 12.87 2.74
N LEU A 273 7.09 11.59 2.39
CA LEU A 273 6.07 11.01 1.51
C LEU A 273 4.84 10.63 2.35
N ILE A 274 3.63 10.95 1.90
CA ILE A 274 2.39 10.59 2.59
C ILE A 274 1.98 9.18 2.16
N ASN A 275 1.79 8.26 3.11
CA ASN A 275 1.25 6.94 2.80
C ASN A 275 -0.27 7.02 2.70
N GLU A 276 -0.81 6.99 1.48
CA GLU A 276 -2.24 7.17 1.22
C GLU A 276 -3.09 6.01 1.77
N ILE A 277 -2.50 4.81 1.88
CA ILE A 277 -3.16 3.63 2.46
C ILE A 277 -3.30 3.82 3.98
N THR A 278 -2.20 4.14 4.67
CA THR A 278 -2.22 4.37 6.13
C THR A 278 -3.10 5.57 6.49
N CYS A 279 -3.10 6.59 5.63
CA CYS A 279 -3.92 7.79 5.78
C CYS A 279 -5.38 7.61 5.36
N LYS A 280 -5.78 6.44 4.84
CA LYS A 280 -7.13 6.14 4.35
C LYS A 280 -7.63 7.13 3.29
N ILE A 281 -6.70 7.68 2.51
CA ILE A 281 -7.01 8.50 1.33
C ILE A 281 -7.40 7.57 0.18
N VAL A 282 -6.69 6.45 0.07
CA VAL A 282 -6.96 5.35 -0.84
C VAL A 282 -7.18 4.09 -0.01
N GLU A 283 -8.18 3.28 -0.37
CA GLU A 283 -8.37 1.96 0.22
C GLU A 283 -7.25 1.02 -0.24
N SER A 284 -6.88 0.02 0.57
CA SER A 284 -5.83 -0.95 0.22
C SER A 284 -6.10 -1.73 -1.08
N THR A 285 -7.30 -1.63 -1.63
CA THR A 285 -7.74 -2.20 -2.91
C THR A 285 -7.51 -1.27 -4.11
N GLY A 286 -6.87 -0.11 -3.93
CA GLY A 286 -6.65 0.89 -4.99
C GLY A 286 -7.89 1.74 -5.30
N ASN A 287 -8.94 1.64 -4.46
CA ASN A 287 -10.12 2.48 -4.59
C ASN A 287 -9.96 3.79 -3.86
N TYR A 288 -10.25 4.90 -4.55
CA TYR A 288 -10.23 6.21 -3.94
C TYR A 288 -11.44 6.37 -3.04
N VAL A 289 -11.20 6.67 -1.79
CA VAL A 289 -12.23 7.29 -0.97
C VAL A 289 -12.32 8.73 -1.44
N ASN A 290 -13.54 9.22 -1.68
CA ASN A 290 -13.75 10.58 -2.10
C ASN A 290 -13.47 11.51 -0.91
N VAL A 291 -12.19 11.87 -0.70
CA VAL A 291 -11.79 12.73 0.41
C VAL A 291 -12.12 14.16 0.02
N SER A 292 -13.21 14.69 0.58
CA SER A 292 -13.56 16.09 0.44
C SER A 292 -12.45 16.96 1.04
N SER A 293 -11.68 17.59 0.16
CA SER A 293 -10.62 18.57 0.45
C SER A 293 -11.10 19.77 1.28
N ALA A 294 -12.41 19.92 1.48
CA ALA A 294 -13.01 20.94 2.32
C ALA A 294 -12.85 20.69 3.84
N SER A 295 -12.46 19.48 4.25
CA SER A 295 -12.44 19.08 5.67
C SER A 295 -11.17 19.53 6.41
N VAL A 296 -10.01 19.45 5.75
CA VAL A 296 -8.70 19.65 6.40
C VAL A 296 -8.35 21.15 6.50
N LEU A 297 -8.65 21.94 5.46
CA LEU A 297 -8.41 23.39 5.45
C LEU A 297 -9.29 24.18 6.43
N LYS A 298 -10.49 23.68 6.77
CA LYS A 298 -11.39 24.38 7.70
C LYS A 298 -10.92 24.37 9.15
N ILE A 299 -10.25 23.31 9.60
CA ILE A 299 -9.91 23.14 11.02
C ILE A 299 -8.72 24.04 11.41
N ILE A 300 -7.72 24.14 10.54
CA ILE A 300 -6.53 24.97 10.80
C ILE A 300 -6.89 26.46 10.75
N SER A 301 -7.70 26.88 9.76
CA SER A 301 -8.14 28.28 9.64
C SER A 301 -8.96 28.74 10.87
N PHE A 302 -9.85 27.90 11.39
CA PHE A 302 -10.73 28.31 12.49
C PHE A 302 -9.97 28.53 13.82
N LYS A 303 -8.97 27.70 14.13
CA LYS A 303 -8.15 27.86 15.35
C LYS A 303 -7.29 29.12 15.32
N TYR A 304 -6.70 29.44 14.18
CA TYR A 304 -5.93 30.68 14.00
C TYR A 304 -6.81 31.92 14.09
N VAL A 305 -8.02 31.88 13.51
CA VAL A 305 -8.98 32.98 13.61
C VAL A 305 -9.43 33.22 15.06
N ILE A 306 -9.72 32.16 15.83
CA ILE A 306 -10.10 32.30 17.24
C ILE A 306 -8.93 32.86 18.07
N ALA A 307 -7.71 32.34 17.89
CA ALA A 307 -6.53 32.84 18.62
C ALA A 307 -6.26 34.32 18.29
N SER A 308 -6.39 34.72 17.02
CA SER A 308 -6.23 36.11 16.58
C SER A 308 -7.29 37.04 17.20
N LEU A 309 -8.54 36.59 17.22
CA LEU A 309 -9.65 37.35 17.82
C LEU A 309 -9.50 37.48 19.34
N ALA A 310 -9.03 36.42 20.03
CA ALA A 310 -8.78 36.46 21.47
C ALA A 310 -7.66 37.45 21.81
N ILE A 311 -6.57 37.48 21.04
CA ILE A 311 -5.48 38.45 21.22
C ILE A 311 -5.99 39.88 21.00
N ILE A 312 -6.79 40.12 19.96
CA ILE A 312 -7.40 41.44 19.71
C ILE A 312 -8.32 41.84 20.86
N TYR A 313 -9.05 40.89 21.46
CA TYR A 313 -9.93 41.15 22.61
C TYR A 313 -9.14 41.55 23.86
N PHE A 314 -8.04 40.85 24.16
CA PHE A 314 -7.17 41.18 25.29
C PHE A 314 -6.45 42.54 25.10
N ILE A 315 -6.06 42.90 23.87
CA ILE A 315 -5.39 44.18 23.59
C ILE A 315 -6.38 45.36 23.66
N ARG A 316 -7.68 45.15 23.47
CA ARG A 316 -8.69 46.22 23.36
C ARG A 316 -9.39 46.64 24.65
N GLY A 317 -9.05 46.07 25.80
CA GLY A 317 -9.53 46.62 27.06
C GLY A 317 -9.77 45.58 28.13
N PHE A 318 -8.65 45.06 28.66
CA PHE A 318 -8.24 45.50 29.99
C PHE A 318 -7.31 46.72 29.84
#